data_AF-X1UKP4-F1
#
_entry.id   AF-X1UKP4-F1
#
_cell.length_a   1.000
_cell.length_b   1.000
_cell.length_c   1.000
_cell.angle_alpha   90.00
_cell.angle_beta   90.00
_cell.angle_gamma   90.00
#
_symmetry.space_group_name_H-M   'P 1'
#
loop_
_entity.id
_entity.type
_entity.pdbx_description
1 polymer ?
#
loop_
_entity_poly.entity_id
_entity_poly.type
_entity_poly.pdbx_seq_one_letter_code
_entity_poly.pdbx_strand_id
1 'polypeptide(L)'
;ERENVGMAYTAEDIRFTVKDNVLYAICLDFPEDSKVMVKTMAKGSEYFDGKIRKVEMLGTEGKIQWEQTDKGLQVELPSEKPCEHAFTLKLSVK
;
A
#
# COMPACT_ATOMS: atom_id res chain seq x y z
N GLU A 1 23.33 -10.89 0.15
CA GLU A 1 23.77 -10.02 1.27
C GLU A 1 22.66 -9.94 2.33
N ARG A 2 22.95 -9.54 3.57
CA ARG A 2 21.90 -9.18 4.56
C ARG A 2 21.64 -7.69 4.43
N GLU A 3 20.65 -7.31 3.61
CA GLU A 3 20.16 -5.93 3.58
C GLU A 3 19.42 -5.67 4.91
N ASN A 4 19.75 -4.56 5.59
CA ASN A 4 19.15 -4.07 6.85
C ASN A 4 19.65 -4.65 8.18
N VAL A 5 20.97 -4.75 8.39
CA VAL A 5 21.49 -4.82 9.76
C VAL A 5 21.48 -3.41 10.37
N GLY A 6 20.38 -3.03 11.03
CA GLY A 6 20.33 -1.88 11.96
C GLY A 6 19.34 -0.75 11.65
N MET A 7 18.58 -0.80 10.56
CA MET A 7 17.51 0.18 10.27
C MET A 7 16.14 -0.46 10.48
N ALA A 8 15.28 0.22 11.25
CA ALA A 8 13.87 -0.15 11.35
C ALA A 8 13.18 0.12 10.00
N TYR A 9 12.26 -0.76 9.62
CA TYR A 9 11.37 -0.50 8.50
C TYR A 9 10.43 0.66 8.83
N THR A 10 10.02 1.37 7.79
CA THR A 10 9.11 2.50 7.84
C THR A 10 7.88 2.22 6.98
N ALA A 11 6.83 3.03 7.14
CA ALA A 11 5.64 2.93 6.32
C ALA A 11 5.90 3.25 4.83
N GLU A 12 7.05 3.84 4.49
CA GLU A 12 7.49 4.06 3.11
C GLU A 12 8.13 2.80 2.48
N ASP A 13 8.51 1.82 3.30
CA ASP A 13 9.03 0.54 2.82
C ASP A 13 7.87 -0.36 2.37
N ILE A 14 7.63 -0.40 1.06
CA ILE A 14 6.53 -1.15 0.44
C ILE A 14 7.08 -2.21 -0.51
N ARG A 15 6.67 -3.46 -0.32
CA ARG A 15 6.96 -4.57 -1.25
C ARG A 15 5.72 -4.92 -2.05
N PHE A 16 5.91 -5.24 -3.33
CA PHE A 16 4.80 -5.57 -4.23
C PHE A 16 4.84 -7.03 -4.66
N THR A 17 3.66 -7.64 -4.72
CA THR A 17 3.44 -8.91 -5.44
C THR A 17 2.18 -8.79 -6.28
N VAL A 18 2.05 -9.61 -7.33
CA VAL A 18 0.90 -9.59 -8.23
C VAL A 18 0.40 -11.00 -8.48
N LYS A 19 -0.92 -11.15 -8.57
CA LYS A 19 -1.58 -12.35 -9.06
C LYS A 19 -2.77 -11.92 -9.91
N ASP A 20 -2.78 -12.32 -11.17
CA ASP A 20 -3.79 -11.92 -12.15
C ASP A 20 -3.96 -10.39 -12.15
N ASN A 21 -5.20 -9.90 -11.99
CA ASN A 21 -5.55 -8.48 -11.95
C ASN A 21 -5.54 -7.90 -10.52
N VAL A 22 -4.78 -8.51 -9.61
CA VAL A 22 -4.68 -8.09 -8.21
C VAL A 22 -3.22 -7.83 -7.84
N LEU A 23 -2.95 -6.59 -7.44
CA LEU A 23 -1.66 -6.16 -6.93
C LEU A 23 -1.74 -6.04 -5.40
N TYR A 24 -0.75 -6.58 -4.70
CA TYR A 24 -0.64 -6.51 -3.25
C TYR A 24 0.51 -5.58 -2.88
N ALA A 25 0.22 -4.51 -2.16
CA ALA A 25 1.20 -3.60 -1.59
C ALA A 25 1.35 -3.92 -0.10
N ILE A 26 2.51 -4.47 0.28
CA ILE A 26 2.83 -4.92 1.62
C ILE A 26 3.67 -3.83 2.29
N CYS A 27 3.06 -3.08 3.20
CA CYS A 27 3.68 -2.01 3.97
C CYS A 27 4.33 -2.61 5.22
N LEU A 28 5.62 -2.35 5.42
CA LEU A 28 6.44 -2.98 6.46
C LEU A 28 6.43 -2.26 7.82
N ASP A 29 5.65 -1.19 7.94
CA ASP A 29 5.34 -0.53 9.20
C ASP A 29 4.02 0.28 9.05
N PHE A 30 3.37 0.58 10.18
CA PHE A 30 2.10 1.32 10.22
C PHE A 30 2.32 2.81 10.49
N PRO A 31 1.89 3.71 9.59
CA PRO A 31 2.14 5.14 9.72
C PRO A 31 1.38 5.77 10.89
N GLU A 32 2.02 6.71 11.61
CA GLU A 32 1.43 7.39 12.77
C GLU A 32 0.17 8.19 12.42
N ASP A 33 0.11 8.78 11.22
CA ASP A 33 -1.02 9.57 10.73
C ASP A 33 -2.11 8.72 10.05
N SER A 34 -1.97 7.39 10.08
CA SER A 34 -2.88 6.43 9.44
C SER A 34 -3.06 6.67 7.93
N LYS A 35 -2.04 7.22 7.25
CA LYS A 35 -2.06 7.44 5.80
C LYS A 35 -0.86 6.82 5.10
N VAL A 36 -1.12 6.18 3.97
CA VAL A 36 -0.07 5.59 3.12
C VAL A 36 -0.05 6.28 1.78
N MET A 37 1.16 6.57 1.28
CA MET A 37 1.39 7.06 -0.08
C MET A 37 2.15 6.04 -0.90
N VAL A 38 1.45 5.37 -1.83
CA VAL A 38 2.08 4.45 -2.78
C VAL A 38 2.53 5.25 -4.01
N LYS A 39 3.74 5.82 -3.94
CA LYS A 39 4.30 6.77 -4.93
C LYS A 39 4.38 6.17 -6.35
N THR A 40 4.68 4.88 -6.47
CA THR A 40 4.76 4.15 -7.76
C THR A 40 3.42 4.06 -8.49
N MET A 41 2.31 4.39 -7.84
CA MET A 41 0.96 4.38 -8.42
C MET A 41 0.44 5.78 -8.77
N ALA A 42 1.32 6.77 -8.89
CA ALA A 42 0.96 8.10 -9.36
C ALA A 42 0.26 8.06 -10.73
N LYS A 43 -0.64 9.00 -10.99
CA LYS A 43 -1.23 9.21 -12.32
C LYS A 43 -0.12 9.48 -13.33
N GLY A 44 -0.02 8.65 -14.37
CA GLY A 44 1.01 8.77 -15.39
C GLY A 44 2.39 8.28 -14.95
N SER A 45 2.48 7.50 -13.87
CA SER A 45 3.73 6.86 -13.47
C SER A 45 4.23 5.88 -14.54
N GLU A 46 5.53 5.88 -14.79
CA GLU A 46 6.17 4.86 -15.65
C GLU A 46 6.13 3.45 -15.03
N TYR A 47 5.89 3.35 -13.72
CA TYR A 47 5.86 2.09 -12.98
C TYR A 47 4.47 1.43 -12.93
N PHE A 48 3.42 2.16 -13.33
CA PHE A 48 2.04 1.68 -13.26
C PHE A 48 1.16 2.34 -14.34
N ASP A 49 0.78 1.55 -15.35
CA ASP A 49 -0.08 1.96 -16.47
C ASP A 49 -1.55 1.54 -16.31
N GLY A 50 -1.88 0.81 -15.24
CA GLY A 50 -3.21 0.29 -14.99
C GLY A 50 -4.18 1.30 -14.37
N LYS A 51 -5.46 0.90 -14.27
CA LYS A 51 -6.50 1.62 -13.54
C LYS A 51 -6.88 0.90 -12.25
N ILE A 52 -6.69 1.58 -11.12
CA ILE A 52 -7.12 1.10 -9.81
C ILE A 52 -8.66 1.14 -9.76
N ARG A 53 -9.28 0.01 -9.40
CA ARG A 53 -10.74 -0.14 -9.29
C ARG A 53 -11.21 -0.25 -7.86
N LYS A 54 -10.39 -0.86 -7.00
CA LYS A 54 -10.73 -1.10 -5.60
C LYS A 54 -9.44 -1.18 -4.79
N VAL A 55 -9.48 -0.61 -3.60
CA VAL A 55 -8.45 -0.76 -2.56
C VAL A 55 -9.13 -1.39 -1.35
N GLU A 56 -8.51 -2.42 -0.80
CA GLU A 56 -8.94 -3.13 0.40
C GLU A 56 -7.73 -3.35 1.29
N MET A 57 -7.94 -3.46 2.60
CA MET A 57 -6.88 -3.82 3.53
C MET A 57 -7.17 -5.19 4.13
N LEU A 58 -6.26 -6.15 3.90
CA LEU A 58 -6.46 -7.52 4.35
C LEU A 58 -6.47 -7.58 5.88
N GLY A 59 -7.36 -8.41 6.43
CA GLY A 59 -7.52 -8.57 7.88
C GLY A 59 -8.35 -7.46 8.55
N THR A 60 -8.96 -6.56 7.78
CA THR A 60 -9.87 -5.53 8.30
C THR A 60 -11.24 -5.65 7.65
N GLU A 61 -12.28 -5.25 8.39
CA GLU A 61 -13.62 -5.03 7.85
C GLU A 61 -13.84 -3.53 7.63
N GLY A 62 -14.44 -3.16 6.50
CA GLY A 62 -14.78 -1.77 6.22
C GLY A 62 -14.31 -1.28 4.85
N LYS A 63 -14.77 -0.08 4.50
CA LYS A 63 -14.36 0.60 3.27
C LYS A 63 -13.10 1.40 3.52
N ILE A 64 -12.12 1.22 2.65
CA ILE A 64 -10.90 2.03 2.63
C ILE A 64 -11.15 3.27 1.76
N GLN A 65 -10.86 4.46 2.29
CA GLN A 65 -10.86 5.68 1.50
C GLN A 65 -9.51 5.81 0.80
N TRP A 66 -9.54 6.18 -0.48
CA TRP A 66 -8.32 6.32 -1.27
C TRP A 66 -8.54 7.28 -2.43
N GLU A 67 -7.45 7.90 -2.87
CA GLU A 67 -7.41 8.78 -4.03
C GLU A 67 -6.11 8.55 -4.82
N GLN A 68 -6.22 8.38 -6.14
CA GLN A 68 -5.05 8.38 -7.01
C GLN A 68 -4.76 9.81 -7.48
N THR A 69 -3.59 10.31 -7.14
CA THR A 69 -3.12 11.68 -7.44
C THR A 69 -1.93 11.64 -8.40
N ASP A 70 -1.43 12.81 -8.79
CA ASP A 70 -0.15 12.97 -9.48
C ASP A 70 1.07 12.60 -8.60
N LYS A 71 0.91 12.53 -7.28
CA LYS A 71 1.97 12.14 -6.32
C LYS A 71 2.00 10.66 -6.00
N GLY A 72 0.89 9.95 -6.21
CA GLY A 72 0.76 8.54 -5.82
C GLY A 72 -0.69 8.15 -5.52
N LEU A 73 -0.87 6.89 -5.11
CA LEU A 73 -2.11 6.44 -4.49
C LEU A 73 -2.07 6.76 -3.00
N GLN A 74 -2.90 7.71 -2.56
CA GLN A 74 -3.11 8.02 -1.16
C GLN A 74 -4.20 7.10 -0.60
N VAL A 75 -3.93 6.45 0.53
CA VAL A 75 -4.85 5.51 1.19
C VAL A 75 -4.99 5.88 2.66
N GLU A 76 -6.23 6.04 3.12
CA GLU A 76 -6.54 6.24 4.55
C GLU A 76 -6.80 4.88 5.21
N LEU A 77 -5.99 4.57 6.22
CA LEU A 77 -6.06 3.33 6.97
C LEU A 77 -7.13 3.43 8.07
N PRO A 78 -7.80 2.32 8.41
CA PRO A 78 -8.63 2.25 9.60
C PRO A 78 -7.77 2.44 10.86
N SER A 79 -8.40 2.89 11.95
CA SER A 79 -7.73 3.09 13.24
C SER A 79 -7.21 1.79 13.87
N GLU A 80 -7.76 0.65 13.48
CA GLU A 80 -7.38 -0.67 13.99
C GLU A 80 -6.34 -1.33 13.09
N LYS A 81 -5.19 -1.69 13.67
CA LYS A 81 -4.13 -2.42 12.97
C LYS A 81 -4.52 -3.90 12.86
N PRO A 82 -4.38 -4.53 11.68
CA PRO A 82 -4.74 -5.93 11.47
C PRO A 82 -3.68 -6.88 12.07
N CYS A 83 -2.44 -6.41 12.22
CA CYS A 83 -1.37 -7.10 12.93
C CYS A 83 -0.23 -6.12 13.30
N GLU A 84 0.80 -6.62 13.98
CA GLU A 84 1.88 -5.81 14.57
C GLU A 84 3.01 -5.42 13.60
N HIS A 85 3.25 -6.21 12.55
CA HIS A 85 4.50 -6.12 11.78
C HIS A 85 4.36 -5.55 10.37
N ALA A 86 3.29 -5.87 9.66
CA ALA A 86 3.07 -5.42 8.29
C ALA A 86 1.59 -5.48 7.96
N PHE A 87 1.14 -4.66 7.02
CA PHE A 87 -0.21 -4.79 6.49
C PHE A 87 -0.19 -4.78 4.98
N THR A 88 -1.25 -5.35 4.39
CA THR A 88 -1.33 -5.54 2.95
C THR A 88 -2.55 -4.83 2.40
N LEU A 89 -2.31 -3.89 1.49
CA LEU A 89 -3.33 -3.32 0.63
C LEU A 89 -3.49 -4.23 -0.59
N LYS A 90 -4.72 -4.70 -0.80
CA LYS A 90 -5.13 -5.44 -2.00
C LYS A 90 -5.75 -4.47 -2.99
N LEU A 91 -5.17 -4.40 -4.17
CA LEU A 91 -5.51 -3.46 -5.22
C LEU A 91 -6.04 -4.23 -6.42
N SER A 92 -7.32 -4.07 -6.72
CA SER A 92 -7.89 -4.61 -7.97
C SER A 92 -7.58 -3.64 -9.10
N VAL A 93 -6.81 -4.07 -10.08
CA VAL A 93 -6.32 -3.25 -11.20
C VAL A 93 -6.89 -3.77 -12.53
N LYS A 94 -7.01 -2.89 -13.53
CA LYS A 94 -7.44 -3.26 -14.90
C LYS A 94 -6.58 -2.52 -15.92
#